data_AF-A0A1W1DF23-F1
#
_entry.id   AF-A0A1W1DF23-F1
#
_cell.length_a   1.000
_cell.length_b   1.000
_cell.length_c   1.000
_cell.angle_alpha   90.00
_cell.angle_beta   90.00
_cell.angle_gamma   90.00
#
_symmetry.space_group_name_H-M   'P 1'
#
loop_
_entity.id
_entity.type
_entity.pdbx_description
1 polymer ?
#
loop_
_entity_poly.entity_id
_entity_poly.type
_entity_poly.pdbx_seq_one_letter_code
_entity_poly.pdbx_strand_id
1 'polypeptide(L)'
;MFIIGKSSVKAQRICRIAQECMYLGIKQVKPGAHLGEIGRVIGAHATKNNCTVVRDYCGHGIGSEFHTEPQVIHYDDGSVEKSPVLEAGMTFTIEPMINLGGFEVATSKVDGWTVTTKDRSLSAQWEHTILVTEDGYEILTLRDEESI
;
A
#
# COMPACT_ATOMS: atom_id res chain seq x y z
N MET A 1 -8.06 -3.85 -7.63
CA MET A 1 -8.82 -3.00 -8.59
C MET A 1 -9.45 -3.81 -9.71
N PHE A 2 -10.63 -3.40 -10.20
CA PHE A 2 -11.29 -4.01 -11.36
C PHE A 2 -11.39 -3.03 -12.53
N ILE A 3 -11.25 -3.55 -13.75
CA ILE A 3 -11.46 -2.81 -14.99
C ILE A 3 -12.84 -3.19 -15.53
N ILE A 4 -13.75 -2.22 -15.60
CA ILE A 4 -15.11 -2.42 -16.13
C ILE A 4 -15.12 -2.05 -17.61
N GLY A 5 -15.32 -3.04 -18.48
CA GLY A 5 -15.38 -2.84 -19.93
C GLY A 5 -14.07 -2.32 -20.52
N LYS A 6 -14.17 -1.43 -21.53
CA LYS A 6 -13.01 -0.81 -22.17
C LYS A 6 -12.56 0.43 -21.38
N SER A 7 -11.36 0.37 -20.81
CA SER A 7 -10.77 1.48 -20.04
C SER A 7 -9.69 2.24 -20.82
N SER A 8 -9.33 3.43 -20.32
CA SER A 8 -8.21 4.20 -20.86
C SER A 8 -6.86 3.56 -20.50
N VAL A 9 -5.83 3.82 -21.31
CA VAL A 9 -4.45 3.38 -21.04
C VAL A 9 -3.98 3.87 -19.67
N LYS A 10 -4.34 5.09 -19.28
CA LYS A 10 -4.00 5.66 -17.96
C LYS A 10 -4.62 4.86 -16.81
N ALA A 11 -5.88 4.46 -16.93
CA ALA A 11 -6.59 3.69 -15.90
C ALA A 11 -6.00 2.28 -15.75
N GLN A 12 -5.68 1.59 -16.85
CA GLN A 12 -5.02 0.28 -16.79
C GLN A 12 -3.62 0.39 -16.16
N ARG A 13 -2.87 1.43 -16.57
CA ARG A 13 -1.52 1.68 -16.09
C ARG A 13 -1.49 1.92 -14.58
N ILE A 14 -2.33 2.80 -14.04
CA ILE A 14 -2.32 3.08 -12.59
C ILE A 14 -2.74 1.86 -11.77
N CYS A 15 -3.72 1.08 -12.23
CA CYS A 15 -4.13 -0.16 -11.57
C CYS A 15 -2.97 -1.15 -11.47
N ARG A 16 -2.18 -1.29 -12.55
CA ARG A 16 -0.99 -2.15 -12.56
C ARG A 16 0.10 -1.62 -11.63
N ILE A 17 0.41 -0.32 -11.68
CA ILE A 17 1.46 0.28 -10.84
C ILE A 17 1.13 0.13 -9.35
N ALA A 18 -0.13 0.35 -8.96
CA ALA A 18 -0.56 0.15 -7.57
C ALA A 18 -0.36 -1.30 -7.11
N GLN A 19 -0.63 -2.26 -7.99
CA GLN A 19 -0.41 -3.69 -7.70
C GLN A 19 1.08 -4.03 -7.57
N GLU A 20 1.90 -3.52 -8.49
CA GLU A 20 3.36 -3.67 -8.46
C GLU A 20 3.95 -3.07 -7.17
N CYS A 21 3.47 -1.89 -6.74
CA CYS A 21 3.82 -1.27 -5.47
C CYS A 21 3.52 -2.21 -4.29
N MET A 22 2.29 -2.73 -4.20
CA MET A 22 1.90 -3.64 -3.12
C MET A 22 2.83 -4.86 -3.05
N TYR A 23 3.06 -5.56 -4.18
CA TYR A 23 3.93 -6.73 -4.21
C TYR A 23 5.40 -6.40 -3.89
N LEU A 24 5.91 -5.25 -4.32
CA LEU A 24 7.27 -4.80 -3.96
C LEU A 24 7.40 -4.53 -2.46
N GLY A 25 6.37 -3.94 -1.84
CA GLY A 25 6.27 -3.74 -0.39
C GLY A 25 6.27 -5.07 0.36
N ILE A 26 5.41 -6.02 -0.06
CA ILE A 26 5.33 -7.37 0.53
C ILE A 26 6.69 -8.08 0.47
N LYS A 27 7.44 -7.94 -0.62
CA LYS A 27 8.77 -8.56 -0.78
C LYS A 27 9.83 -8.05 0.21
N GLN A 28 9.58 -6.96 0.95
CA GLN A 28 10.47 -6.49 2.02
C GLN A 28 10.18 -7.15 3.38
N VAL A 29 9.04 -7.83 3.51
CA VAL A 29 8.60 -8.40 4.78
C VAL A 29 9.43 -9.62 5.12
N LYS A 30 10.06 -9.60 6.29
CA LYS A 30 10.73 -10.75 6.94
C LYS A 30 11.14 -10.34 8.34
N PRO A 31 11.38 -11.28 9.27
CA PRO A 31 11.93 -10.97 10.57
C PRO A 31 13.24 -10.17 10.48
N GLY A 32 13.38 -9.16 11.33
CA GLY A 32 14.55 -8.29 11.38
C GLY A 32 14.59 -7.16 10.34
N ALA A 33 13.66 -7.11 9.37
CA ALA A 33 13.55 -5.96 8.47
C ALA A 33 12.85 -4.78 9.18
N HIS A 34 13.20 -3.55 8.78
CA HIS A 34 12.49 -2.35 9.24
C HIS A 34 11.19 -2.16 8.46
N LEU A 35 10.08 -1.89 9.15
CA LEU A 35 8.76 -1.67 8.55
C LEU A 35 8.78 -0.57 7.47
N GLY A 36 9.56 0.49 7.69
CA GLY A 36 9.70 1.64 6.79
C GLY A 36 10.30 1.28 5.42
N GLU A 37 10.93 0.11 5.28
CA GLU A 37 11.39 -0.40 3.98
C GLU A 37 10.23 -0.55 2.98
N ILE A 38 9.04 -0.90 3.47
CA ILE A 38 7.81 -1.01 2.67
C ILE A 38 7.51 0.34 2.00
N GLY A 39 7.47 1.42 2.79
CA GLY A 39 7.21 2.77 2.29
C GLY A 39 8.30 3.27 1.33
N ARG A 40 9.56 2.95 1.62
CA ARG A 40 10.71 3.30 0.78
C ARG A 40 10.61 2.70 -0.62
N VAL A 41 10.38 1.38 -0.72
CA VAL A 41 10.32 0.71 -2.03
C VAL A 41 9.07 1.09 -2.82
N ILE A 42 7.92 1.26 -2.16
CA ILE A 42 6.68 1.70 -2.79
C ILE A 42 6.84 3.12 -3.34
N GLY A 43 7.36 4.04 -2.52
CA GLY A 43 7.59 5.43 -2.91
C GLY A 43 8.54 5.55 -4.11
N ALA A 44 9.62 4.76 -4.12
CA ALA A 44 10.56 4.72 -5.24
C ALA A 44 9.90 4.22 -6.53
N HIS A 45 9.11 3.14 -6.48
CA HIS A 45 8.43 2.59 -7.67
C HIS A 45 7.35 3.53 -8.21
N ALA A 46 6.55 4.15 -7.33
CA ALA A 46 5.56 5.14 -7.71
C ALA A 46 6.22 6.35 -8.40
N THR A 47 7.28 6.90 -7.79
CA THR A 47 8.04 8.05 -8.32
C THR A 47 8.65 7.74 -9.69
N LYS A 48 9.28 6.57 -9.85
CA LYS A 48 9.84 6.11 -11.13
C LYS A 48 8.78 6.04 -12.24
N ASN A 49 7.53 5.82 -11.86
CA ASN A 49 6.38 5.76 -12.76
C ASN A 49 5.61 7.09 -12.83
N ASN A 50 6.18 8.23 -12.42
CA ASN A 50 5.51 9.53 -12.43
C ASN A 50 4.13 9.48 -11.74
N CYS A 51 4.06 8.76 -10.63
CA CYS A 51 2.89 8.66 -9.77
C CYS A 51 3.28 9.15 -8.37
N THR A 52 2.29 9.44 -7.54
CA THR A 52 2.50 9.80 -6.14
C THR A 52 1.76 8.82 -5.23
N VAL A 53 2.13 8.80 -3.95
CA VAL A 53 1.52 7.92 -2.94
C VAL A 53 0.75 8.79 -1.96
N VAL A 54 -0.50 8.43 -1.68
CA VAL A 54 -1.32 9.09 -0.65
C VAL A 54 -0.62 9.00 0.70
N ARG A 55 -0.67 10.08 1.49
CA ARG A 55 0.05 10.17 2.77
C ARG A 55 -0.86 10.19 4.00
N ASP A 56 -2.13 10.54 3.80
CA ASP A 56 -3.12 10.65 4.86
C ASP A 56 -3.64 9.29 5.35
N TYR A 57 -3.36 8.21 4.61
CA TYR A 57 -3.79 6.85 4.91
C TYR A 57 -2.62 5.88 4.82
N CYS A 58 -2.64 4.87 5.69
CA CYS A 58 -1.61 3.86 5.85
C CYS A 58 -2.24 2.48 5.99
N GLY A 59 -1.44 1.43 5.83
CA GLY A 59 -1.83 0.10 6.28
C GLY A 59 -1.78 0.02 7.79
N HIS A 60 -2.26 -1.10 8.34
CA HIS A 60 -2.48 -1.22 9.77
C HIS A 60 -2.24 -2.64 10.25
N GLY A 61 -1.89 -2.78 11.53
CA GLY A 61 -2.00 -4.05 12.23
C GLY A 61 -3.45 -4.54 12.22
N ILE A 62 -3.63 -5.85 12.12
CA ILE A 62 -4.95 -6.49 12.13
C ILE A 62 -4.89 -7.81 12.88
N GLY A 63 -5.92 -8.08 13.69
CA GLY A 63 -6.04 -9.28 14.50
C GLY A 63 -7.38 -9.30 15.24
N SER A 64 -7.36 -9.27 16.56
CA SER A 64 -8.58 -9.14 17.38
C SER A 64 -9.25 -7.76 17.21
N GLU A 65 -8.48 -6.75 16.84
CA GLU A 65 -8.95 -5.41 16.49
C GLU A 65 -8.85 -5.21 14.98
N PHE A 66 -9.74 -4.36 14.42
CA PHE A 66 -9.79 -4.14 12.98
C PHE A 66 -8.57 -3.32 12.50
N HIS A 67 -8.32 -2.17 13.12
CA HIS A 67 -7.13 -1.34 12.85
C HIS A 67 -6.37 -1.14 14.16
N THR A 68 -5.12 -1.59 14.21
CA THR A 68 -4.24 -1.45 15.39
C THR A 68 -2.79 -1.21 14.93
N GLU A 69 -1.85 -1.12 15.86
CA GLU A 69 -0.43 -1.02 15.50
C GLU A 69 0.09 -2.31 14.83
N PRO A 70 1.05 -2.23 13.89
CA PRO A 70 1.76 -1.02 13.48
C PRO A 70 1.03 -0.21 12.41
N GLN A 71 1.28 1.10 12.35
CA GLN A 71 0.96 1.92 11.18
C GLN A 71 1.96 1.68 10.04
N VAL A 72 1.48 1.24 8.88
CA VAL A 72 2.31 0.88 7.72
C VAL A 72 2.26 1.99 6.67
N ILE A 73 3.20 2.93 6.72
CA ILE A 73 3.27 4.02 5.74
C ILE A 73 3.74 3.50 4.36
N HIS A 74 3.18 4.06 3.29
CA HIS A 74 3.46 3.62 1.91
C HIS A 74 4.38 4.57 1.13
N TYR A 75 4.92 5.59 1.78
CA TYR A 75 5.85 6.55 1.18
C TYR A 75 7.15 6.61 1.98
N ASP A 76 8.21 7.06 1.33
CA ASP A 76 9.48 7.32 2.00
C ASP A 76 9.41 8.64 2.78
N ASP A 77 9.42 8.55 4.10
CA ASP A 77 9.48 9.69 5.01
C ASP A 77 10.92 9.99 5.49
N GLY A 78 11.91 9.24 4.98
CA GLY A 78 13.31 9.34 5.35
C GLY A 78 13.64 8.78 6.73
N SER A 79 12.76 7.96 7.32
CA SER A 79 12.89 7.50 8.71
C SER A 79 12.92 5.99 8.89
N VAL A 80 13.29 5.23 7.86
CA VAL A 80 13.35 3.74 7.86
C VAL A 80 13.95 3.15 9.13
N GLU A 81 15.15 3.58 9.54
CA GLU A 81 15.86 3.06 10.72
C GLU A 81 15.14 3.32 12.05
N LYS A 82 14.17 4.25 12.07
CA LYS A 82 13.35 4.57 13.25
C LYS A 82 12.02 3.81 13.26
N SER A 83 11.67 3.15 12.16
CA SER A 83 10.46 2.34 12.08
C SER A 83 10.60 1.03 12.85
N PRO A 84 9.48 0.42 13.29
CA PRO A 84 9.50 -0.87 13.98
C PRO A 84 10.27 -1.94 13.21
N VAL A 85 10.95 -2.82 13.94
CA VAL A 85 11.55 -4.03 13.37
C VAL A 85 10.47 -5.10 13.32
N LEU A 86 10.38 -5.81 12.19
CA LEU A 86 9.41 -6.88 12.00
C LEU A 86 9.82 -8.13 12.76
N GLU A 87 8.85 -8.74 13.42
CA GLU A 87 9.00 -9.98 14.21
C GLU A 87 8.00 -11.02 13.71
N ALA A 88 8.37 -12.31 13.77
CA ALA A 88 7.49 -13.40 13.39
C ALA A 88 6.19 -13.36 14.24
N GLY A 89 5.05 -13.59 13.59
CA GLY A 89 3.72 -13.49 14.20
C GLY A 89 3.05 -12.11 14.05
N MET A 90 3.79 -11.07 13.69
CA MET A 90 3.17 -9.78 13.34
C MET A 90 2.25 -9.94 12.14
N THR A 91 1.05 -9.36 12.20
CA THR A 91 0.06 -9.39 11.13
C THR A 91 -0.43 -7.98 10.82
N PHE A 92 -0.31 -7.56 9.57
CA PHE A 92 -0.65 -6.20 9.13
C PHE A 92 -1.01 -6.15 7.64
N THR A 93 -1.59 -5.04 7.20
CA THR A 93 -1.95 -4.80 5.79
C THR A 93 -0.85 -4.03 5.07
N ILE A 94 -0.70 -4.31 3.78
CA ILE A 94 0.05 -3.46 2.84
C ILE A 94 -0.95 -3.05 1.76
N GLU A 95 -1.33 -1.78 1.75
CA GLU A 95 -2.50 -1.28 1.01
C GLU A 95 -2.25 0.04 0.24
N PRO A 96 -1.20 0.13 -0.58
CA PRO A 96 -0.79 1.41 -1.17
C PRO A 96 -1.87 2.01 -2.09
N MET A 97 -2.19 3.28 -1.83
CA MET A 97 -3.00 4.14 -2.69
C MET A 97 -2.10 5.01 -3.56
N ILE A 98 -2.12 4.75 -4.87
CA ILE A 98 -1.27 5.42 -5.85
C ILE A 98 -2.11 6.38 -6.70
N ASN A 99 -1.66 7.63 -6.83
CA ASN A 99 -2.30 8.66 -7.65
C ASN A 99 -1.49 8.95 -8.91
N LEU A 100 -2.17 9.25 -10.02
CA LEU A 100 -1.50 9.75 -11.24
C LEU A 100 -1.03 11.21 -11.11
N GLY A 101 -1.66 11.98 -10.24
CA GLY A 101 -1.36 13.39 -9.99
C GLY A 101 -0.72 13.62 -8.62
N GLY A 102 -1.16 14.65 -7.90
CA GLY A 102 -0.68 14.98 -6.55
C GLY A 102 -1.05 13.93 -5.50
N PHE A 103 -0.30 13.90 -4.39
CA PHE A 103 -0.57 12.96 -3.29
C PHE A 103 -1.75 13.42 -2.43
N GLU A 104 -2.10 14.70 -2.50
CA GLU A 104 -3.07 15.32 -1.63
C GLU A 104 -4.49 14.83 -1.91
N VAL A 105 -5.18 14.47 -0.84
CA VAL A 105 -6.58 14.02 -0.87
C VAL A 105 -7.48 14.96 -0.06
N ALA A 106 -8.78 14.83 -0.27
CA ALA A 106 -9.80 15.52 0.50
C ALA A 106 -10.96 14.57 0.80
N THR A 107 -11.34 14.50 2.07
CA THR A 107 -12.53 13.80 2.54
C THR A 107 -13.77 14.64 2.26
N SER A 108 -14.80 14.00 1.72
CA SER A 108 -16.11 14.60 1.45
C SER A 108 -16.72 15.12 2.75
N LYS A 109 -17.05 16.41 2.77
CA LYS A 109 -17.77 17.02 3.91
C LYS A 109 -19.25 16.66 3.94
N VAL A 110 -19.76 16.05 2.87
CA VAL A 110 -21.18 15.68 2.75
C VAL A 110 -21.45 14.36 3.44
N ASP A 111 -20.63 13.33 3.13
CA ASP A 111 -20.78 12.00 3.71
C ASP A 111 -19.79 11.70 4.84
N GLY A 112 -18.68 12.45 4.94
CA GLY A 112 -17.65 12.25 5.97
C GLY A 112 -16.67 11.11 5.68
N TRP A 113 -16.78 10.43 4.53
CA TRP A 113 -16.07 9.18 4.23
C TRP A 113 -15.38 9.19 2.87
N THR A 114 -16.03 9.65 1.82
CA THR A 114 -15.51 9.55 0.45
C THR A 114 -14.24 10.37 0.31
N VAL A 115 -13.13 9.71 -0.03
CA VAL A 115 -11.84 10.37 -0.24
C VAL A 115 -11.62 10.57 -1.74
N THR A 116 -11.25 11.78 -2.14
CA THR A 116 -10.93 12.09 -3.54
C THR A 116 -9.59 12.80 -3.64
N THR A 117 -8.86 12.57 -4.73
CA THR A 117 -7.66 13.35 -5.08
C THR A 117 -8.04 14.82 -5.23
N LYS A 118 -7.23 15.74 -4.67
CA LYS A 118 -7.54 17.18 -4.75
C LYS A 118 -7.52 17.69 -6.18
N ASP A 119 -6.69 17.11 -7.04
CA ASP A 119 -6.56 17.45 -8.45
C ASP A 119 -7.49 16.65 -9.38
N ARG A 120 -8.35 15.79 -8.82
CA ARG A 120 -9.29 14.92 -9.55
C ARG A 120 -8.62 13.90 -10.49
N SER A 121 -7.31 13.68 -10.34
CA SER A 121 -6.62 12.61 -11.06
C SER A 121 -7.09 11.22 -10.57
N LEU A 122 -6.86 10.19 -11.39
CA LEU A 122 -7.18 8.82 -11.01
C LEU A 122 -6.28 8.35 -9.86
N SER A 123 -6.87 7.54 -8.98
CA SER A 123 -6.21 6.78 -7.92
C SER A 123 -6.54 5.30 -8.06
N ALA A 124 -5.65 4.43 -7.58
CA ALA A 124 -5.84 2.99 -7.54
C ALA A 124 -5.20 2.40 -6.28
N GLN A 125 -5.80 1.34 -5.76
CA GLN A 125 -5.37 0.64 -4.56
C GLN A 125 -5.45 -0.87 -4.74
N TRP A 126 -4.49 -1.57 -4.11
CA TRP A 126 -4.53 -3.00 -3.87
C TRP A 126 -4.12 -3.24 -2.44
N GLU A 127 -4.58 -4.35 -1.85
CA GLU A 127 -4.32 -4.67 -0.47
C GLU A 127 -4.19 -6.19 -0.28
N HIS A 128 -3.26 -6.58 0.59
CA HIS A 128 -3.24 -7.89 1.22
C HIS A 128 -2.99 -7.77 2.72
N THR A 129 -3.48 -8.76 3.47
CA THR A 129 -3.09 -9.01 4.86
C THR A 129 -1.91 -9.97 4.88
N ILE A 130 -0.86 -9.57 5.58
CA ILE A 130 0.44 -10.25 5.60
C ILE A 130 0.72 -10.73 7.03
N LEU A 131 1.10 -12.00 7.16
CA LEU A 131 1.68 -12.57 8.36
C LEU A 131 3.20 -12.64 8.19
N VAL A 132 3.96 -12.11 9.13
CA VAL A 132 5.42 -12.32 9.18
C VAL A 132 5.69 -13.74 9.70
N THR A 133 6.37 -14.58 8.91
CA THR A 133 6.77 -15.93 9.33
C THR A 133 8.17 -15.93 9.92
N GLU A 134 8.70 -17.07 10.37
CA GLU A 134 10.06 -17.16 10.92
C GLU A 134 11.17 -16.85 9.89
N ASP A 135 10.88 -16.99 8.60
CA ASP A 135 11.83 -16.88 7.51
C ASP A 135 11.39 -15.91 6.38
N GLY A 136 10.22 -15.29 6.50
CA GLY A 136 9.66 -14.42 5.47
C GLY A 136 8.26 -13.93 5.80
N TYR A 137 7.32 -14.26 4.92
CA TYR A 137 5.92 -13.85 5.02
C TYR A 137 4.97 -14.86 4.41
N GLU A 138 3.73 -14.83 4.89
CA GLU A 138 2.57 -15.48 4.28
C GLU A 138 1.52 -14.41 3.93
N ILE A 139 0.89 -14.57 2.77
CA ILE A 139 -0.16 -13.67 2.30
C ILE A 139 -1.50 -14.35 2.59
N LEU A 140 -2.16 -13.93 3.67
CA LEU A 140 -3.36 -14.58 4.18
C LEU A 140 -4.59 -14.40 3.27
N THR A 141 -4.55 -13.39 2.39
CA THR A 141 -5.62 -13.07 1.44
C THR A 141 -5.22 -13.32 -0.02
N LEU A 142 -4.20 -14.16 -0.24
CA LEU A 142 -3.79 -14.55 -1.59
C LEU A 142 -4.88 -15.36 -2.28
N ARG A 143 -5.11 -15.09 -3.56
CA ARG A 143 -6.02 -15.86 -4.41
C ARG A 143 -5.23 -16.84 -5.28
N ASP A 144 -5.86 -17.96 -5.64
CA ASP A 144 -5.22 -19.03 -6.42
C ASP A 144 -4.70 -18.55 -7.79
N GLU A 145 -5.32 -17.53 -8.38
CA GLU A 145 -4.92 -16.95 -9.66
C GLU A 145 -3.77 -15.93 -9.59
N GLU A 146 -3.32 -15.57 -8.38
CA GLU A 146 -2.25 -14.58 -8.20
C GLU A 146 -0.87 -15.24 -8.15
N SER A 147 0.06 -14.68 -8.93
CA SER A 147 1.48 -15.06 -8.93
C SER A 147 2.33 -13.87 -8.52
N ILE A 148 3.19 -14.05 -7.51
CA ILE A 148 4.04 -13.00 -6.91
C ILE A 148 5.52 -13.21 -7.20
#